data_AF-A0A523RB08-F1
#
_entry.id   AF-A0A523RB08-F1
#
_cell.length_a   1.000
_cell.length_b   1.000
_cell.length_c   1.000
_cell.angle_alpha   90.00
_cell.angle_beta   90.00
_cell.angle_gamma   90.00
#
_symmetry.space_group_name_H-M   'P 1'
#
loop_
_entity.id
_entity.type
_entity.pdbx_description
1 polymer ?
#
loop_
_entity_poly.entity_id
_entity_poly.type
_entity_poly.pdbx_seq_one_letter_code
_entity_poly.pdbx_strand_id
1 'polypeptide(L)'
;MFSLNLLKRTLSEQKIALAIYTIGLGLYAWMMVAMYPTISQNSSGLEQYWESFPETMKQFFGAKELSITTLEGFLSVEYILFWQIIILAFTIAFATRAIVKEIEDGTMELMLSYPISRLKFIFTKIVSGIIGIIILAGLSSLILYLTTLTIEDSIAFKKILYIGVASFGLFFAFLGINFIFSAIFSERSKANFTLIG
;
A
#
# COMPACT_ATOMS: atom_id res chain seq x y z
N MET A 1 -8.52 -27.60 0.84
CA MET A 1 -7.12 -27.62 0.34
C MET A 1 -6.93 -26.56 -0.73
N PHE A 2 -6.05 -25.59 -0.50
CA PHE A 2 -5.74 -24.37 -1.26
C PHE A 2 -5.55 -24.63 -2.77
N SER A 3 -6.10 -23.80 -3.68
CA SER A 3 -5.92 -23.98 -5.13
C SER A 3 -4.80 -23.08 -5.66
N LEU A 4 -3.60 -23.65 -5.81
CA LEU A 4 -2.40 -22.97 -6.31
C LEU A 4 -2.60 -22.27 -7.66
N ASN A 5 -3.44 -22.85 -8.54
CA ASN A 5 -3.73 -22.26 -9.85
C ASN A 5 -4.50 -20.93 -9.74
N LEU A 6 -5.44 -20.81 -8.81
CA LEU A 6 -6.19 -19.57 -8.56
C LEU A 6 -5.29 -18.48 -7.95
N LEU A 7 -4.39 -18.86 -7.05
CA LEU A 7 -3.39 -17.95 -6.49
C LEU A 7 -2.47 -17.43 -7.60
N LYS A 8 -1.87 -18.33 -8.40
CA LYS A 8 -0.95 -17.94 -9.49
C LYS A 8 -1.62 -17.05 -10.52
N ARG A 9 -2.88 -17.33 -10.87
CA ARG A 9 -3.68 -16.50 -11.77
C ARG A 9 -3.88 -15.11 -11.18
N THR A 10 -4.40 -15.01 -9.96
CA THR A 10 -4.65 -13.72 -9.28
C THR A 10 -3.36 -12.89 -9.13
N LEU A 11 -2.26 -13.54 -8.75
CA LEU A 11 -0.95 -12.90 -8.68
C LEU A 11 -0.48 -12.37 -10.04
N SER A 12 -0.71 -13.12 -11.13
CA SER A 12 -0.33 -12.68 -12.47
C SER A 12 -1.15 -11.49 -12.97
N GLU A 13 -2.40 -11.41 -12.57
CA GLU A 13 -3.31 -10.32 -12.93
C GLU A 13 -2.94 -9.00 -12.23
N GLN A 14 -2.40 -9.07 -11.01
CA GLN A 14 -1.93 -7.88 -10.29
C GLN A 14 -0.51 -7.42 -10.67
N LYS A 15 0.26 -8.18 -11.49
CA LYS A 15 1.65 -7.83 -11.82
C LYS A 15 1.80 -6.46 -12.48
N ILE A 16 0.90 -6.12 -13.41
CA ILE A 16 0.94 -4.83 -14.11
C ILE A 16 0.65 -3.70 -13.13
N ALA A 17 -0.36 -3.86 -12.28
CA ALA A 17 -0.66 -2.89 -11.23
C ALA A 17 0.54 -2.74 -10.28
N LEU A 18 1.08 -3.86 -9.77
CA LEU A 18 2.27 -3.85 -8.91
C LEU A 18 3.44 -3.13 -9.58
N ALA A 19 3.72 -3.39 -10.85
CA ALA A 19 4.77 -2.71 -11.59
C ALA A 19 4.54 -1.19 -11.67
N ILE A 20 3.33 -0.74 -12.03
CA ILE A 20 2.99 0.68 -12.11
C ILE A 20 3.16 1.37 -10.75
N TYR A 21 2.60 0.77 -9.68
CA TYR A 21 2.71 1.35 -8.33
C TYR A 21 4.14 1.32 -7.80
N THR A 22 4.92 0.28 -8.11
CA THR A 22 6.33 0.18 -7.72
C THR A 22 7.17 1.23 -8.43
N ILE A 23 6.96 1.43 -9.74
CA ILE A 23 7.64 2.48 -10.51
C ILE A 23 7.25 3.86 -9.99
N GLY A 24 5.96 4.10 -9.72
CA GLY A 24 5.48 5.37 -9.15
C GLY A 24 6.10 5.67 -7.79
N LEU A 25 6.12 4.67 -6.89
CA LEU A 25 6.78 4.80 -5.58
C LEU A 25 8.30 4.99 -5.70
N GLY A 26 8.94 4.33 -6.66
CA GLY A 26 10.36 4.49 -6.91
C GLY A 26 10.73 5.88 -7.43
N LEU A 27 9.94 6.41 -8.38
CA LEU A 27 10.08 7.78 -8.87
C LEU A 27 9.83 8.79 -7.75
N TYR A 28 8.82 8.55 -6.91
CA TYR A 28 8.53 9.38 -5.74
C TYR A 28 9.69 9.36 -4.73
N ALA A 29 10.22 8.18 -4.38
CA ALA A 29 11.38 8.04 -3.51
C ALA A 29 12.59 8.82 -4.06
N TRP A 30 12.88 8.65 -5.35
CA TRP A 30 13.98 9.36 -6.01
C TRP A 30 13.79 10.87 -5.99
N MET A 31 12.59 11.36 -6.28
CA MET A 31 12.26 12.79 -6.22
C MET A 31 12.47 13.37 -4.80
N MET A 32 12.00 12.66 -3.77
CA MET A 32 12.13 13.09 -2.37
C MET A 32 13.59 13.16 -1.93
N VAL A 33 14.37 12.15 -2.29
CA VAL A 33 15.82 12.11 -2.02
C VAL A 33 16.54 13.24 -2.77
N ALA A 34 16.21 13.47 -4.05
CA ALA A 34 16.81 14.55 -4.83
C ALA A 34 16.45 15.96 -4.33
N MET A 35 15.27 16.14 -3.72
CA MET A 35 14.85 17.42 -3.13
C MET A 35 15.51 17.71 -1.77
N TYR A 36 15.94 16.68 -1.03
CA TYR A 36 16.48 16.82 0.32
C TYR A 36 17.62 17.86 0.45
N PRO A 37 18.64 17.90 -0.42
CA PRO A 37 19.72 18.89 -0.31
C PRO A 37 19.25 20.34 -0.40
N THR A 38 18.19 20.61 -1.16
CA THR A 38 17.60 21.95 -1.30
C THR A 38 16.83 22.34 -0.04
N ILE A 39 16.19 21.36 0.58
CA ILE A 39 15.40 21.51 1.81
C ILE A 39 16.32 21.68 3.03
N SER A 40 17.39 20.89 3.14
CA SER A 40 18.35 20.99 4.24
C SER A 40 19.12 22.31 4.25
N GLN A 41 19.40 22.89 3.08
CA GLN A 41 20.02 24.22 2.96
C GLN A 41 19.11 25.37 3.43
N ASN A 42 17.78 25.16 3.47
CA ASN A 42 16.79 26.14 3.93
C ASN A 42 16.24 25.79 5.34
N SER A 43 17.07 25.16 6.18
CA SER A 43 16.69 24.60 7.49
C SER A 43 15.98 25.56 8.45
N SER A 44 16.27 26.87 8.38
CA SER A 44 15.72 27.87 9.29
C SER A 44 14.20 28.05 9.18
N GLY A 45 13.63 27.93 7.98
CA GLY A 45 12.17 27.99 7.78
C GLY A 45 11.46 26.70 8.20
N LEU A 46 12.14 25.56 8.05
CA LEU A 46 11.61 24.24 8.40
C LEU A 46 11.58 24.00 9.91
N GLU A 47 12.58 24.47 10.65
CA GLU A 47 12.59 24.39 12.11
C GLU A 47 11.44 25.17 12.74
N GLN A 48 11.18 26.40 12.28
CA GLN A 48 10.03 27.19 12.76
C GLN A 48 8.68 26.52 12.45
N TYR A 49 8.54 25.97 11.24
CA TYR A 49 7.33 25.21 10.88
C TYR A 49 7.19 23.96 11.74
N TRP A 50 8.28 23.24 11.99
CA TRP A 50 8.29 22.07 12.85
C TRP A 50 7.95 22.40 14.30
N GLU A 51 8.48 23.50 14.85
CA GLU A 51 8.17 23.96 16.20
C GLU A 51 6.67 24.23 16.39
N SER A 52 5.98 24.70 15.34
CA SER A 52 4.53 24.95 15.35
C SER A 52 3.66 23.68 15.41
N PHE A 53 4.21 22.49 15.16
CA PHE A 53 3.45 21.24 15.26
C PHE A 53 3.07 20.92 16.72
N PRO A 54 1.84 20.45 16.98
CA PRO A 54 1.44 19.95 18.28
C PRO A 54 2.36 18.83 18.77
N GLU A 55 2.62 18.81 20.06
CA GLU A 55 3.56 17.87 20.67
C GLU A 55 3.13 16.40 20.54
N THR A 56 1.81 16.18 20.46
CA THR A 56 1.21 14.87 20.14
C THR A 56 1.55 14.39 18.73
N MET A 57 1.60 15.30 17.74
CA MET A 57 1.99 14.95 16.37
C MET A 57 3.49 14.65 16.29
N LYS A 58 4.34 15.44 16.96
CA LYS A 58 5.79 15.21 17.00
C LYS A 58 6.14 13.83 17.58
N GLN A 59 5.41 13.39 18.61
CA GLN A 59 5.56 12.05 19.18
C GLN A 59 5.09 10.95 18.23
N PHE A 60 3.98 11.17 17.52
CA PHE A 60 3.45 10.21 16.54
C PHE A 60 4.40 9.98 15.36
N PHE A 61 5.10 11.02 14.93
CA PHE A 61 6.12 10.94 13.86
C PHE A 61 7.51 10.47 14.35
N GLY A 62 7.66 10.10 15.63
CA GLY A 62 8.93 9.61 16.19
C GLY A 62 10.01 10.69 16.35
N ALA A 63 9.64 11.95 16.21
CA ALA A 63 10.55 13.07 16.01
C ALA A 63 10.92 13.82 17.30
N LYS A 64 10.80 13.16 18.46
CA LYS A 64 11.40 13.67 19.70
C LYS A 64 12.93 13.52 19.70
N GLU A 65 13.48 12.63 18.87
CA GLU A 65 14.93 12.36 18.75
C GLU A 65 15.51 12.63 17.36
N LEU A 66 14.67 12.80 16.33
CA LEU A 66 15.09 13.00 14.94
C LEU A 66 14.79 14.44 14.48
N SER A 67 15.83 15.23 14.25
CA SER A 67 15.68 16.55 13.63
C SER A 67 15.16 16.38 12.20
N ILE A 68 14.09 17.09 11.85
CA ILE A 68 13.50 17.04 10.48
C ILE A 68 14.45 17.57 9.39
N THR A 69 15.51 18.26 9.82
CA THR A 69 16.63 18.72 8.99
C THR A 69 17.54 17.58 8.55
N THR A 70 17.47 16.41 9.19
CA THR A 70 18.18 15.19 8.77
C THR A 70 17.39 14.43 7.73
N LEU A 71 18.09 13.71 6.84
CA LEU A 71 17.47 12.91 5.78
C LEU A 71 16.49 11.88 6.36
N GLU A 72 16.86 11.25 7.48
CA GLU A 72 16.02 10.27 8.16
C GLU A 72 14.74 10.90 8.70
N GLY A 73 14.81 12.06 9.35
CA GLY A 73 13.64 12.77 9.86
C GLY A 73 12.72 13.23 8.73
N PHE A 74 13.28 13.84 7.68
CA PHE A 74 12.52 14.30 6.52
C PHE A 74 11.77 13.16 5.82
N LEU A 75 12.44 12.05 5.52
CA LEU A 75 11.81 10.88 4.90
C LEU A 75 10.79 10.21 5.83
N SER A 76 11.03 10.23 7.15
CA SER A 76 10.10 9.61 8.10
C SER A 76 8.78 10.36 8.25
N VAL A 77 8.76 11.67 7.99
CA VAL A 77 7.53 12.45 8.01
C VAL A 77 6.86 12.43 6.64
N GLU A 78 7.56 12.92 5.61
CA GLU A 78 6.95 13.16 4.30
C GLU A 78 6.83 11.88 3.48
N TYR A 79 7.94 11.15 3.30
CA TYR A 79 7.93 9.98 2.43
C TYR A 79 7.01 8.89 2.99
N ILE A 80 7.09 8.61 4.29
CA ILE A 80 6.24 7.61 4.96
C ILE A 80 4.75 7.97 4.78
N LEU A 81 4.30 9.19 5.09
CA LEU A 81 2.88 9.53 4.96
C LEU A 81 2.31 9.23 3.56
N PHE A 82 2.99 9.68 2.51
CA PHE A 82 2.56 9.43 1.14
C PHE A 82 2.73 7.97 0.71
N TRP A 83 3.79 7.30 1.18
CA TRP A 83 4.02 5.88 0.93
C TRP A 83 2.84 5.03 1.43
N GLN A 84 2.35 5.29 2.64
CA GLN A 84 1.15 4.64 3.17
C GLN A 84 -0.06 4.89 2.27
N ILE A 85 -0.35 6.15 1.92
CA ILE A 85 -1.52 6.51 1.13
C ILE A 85 -1.52 5.79 -0.24
N ILE A 86 -0.36 5.71 -0.88
CA ILE A 86 -0.22 5.05 -2.19
C ILE A 86 -0.46 3.53 -2.07
N ILE A 87 0.06 2.88 -1.03
CA ILE A 87 -0.22 1.45 -0.78
C ILE A 87 -1.69 1.21 -0.46
N LEU A 88 -2.34 2.13 0.27
CA LEU A 88 -3.78 2.06 0.53
C LEU A 88 -4.59 2.18 -0.76
N ALA A 89 -4.21 3.08 -1.66
CA ALA A 89 -4.84 3.20 -2.99
C ALA A 89 -4.69 1.90 -3.80
N PHE A 90 -3.51 1.26 -3.77
CA PHE A 90 -3.31 -0.06 -4.38
C PHE A 90 -4.26 -1.11 -3.78
N THR A 91 -4.40 -1.13 -2.45
CA THR A 91 -5.25 -2.08 -1.73
C THR A 91 -6.72 -1.95 -2.13
N ILE A 92 -7.22 -0.70 -2.26
CA ILE A 92 -8.58 -0.41 -2.73
C ILE A 92 -8.75 -0.90 -4.17
N ALA A 93 -7.84 -0.50 -5.07
CA ALA A 93 -7.91 -0.88 -6.48
C ALA A 93 -7.87 -2.41 -6.68
N PHE A 94 -7.07 -3.12 -5.87
CA PHE A 94 -7.01 -4.58 -5.87
C PHE A 94 -8.34 -5.19 -5.40
N ALA A 95 -8.90 -4.72 -4.28
CA ALA A 95 -10.16 -5.21 -3.74
C ALA A 95 -11.35 -4.99 -4.70
N THR A 96 -11.39 -3.86 -5.40
CA THR A 96 -12.42 -3.57 -6.41
C THR A 96 -12.27 -4.48 -7.63
N ARG A 97 -11.05 -4.60 -8.20
CA ARG A 97 -10.80 -5.45 -9.37
C ARG A 97 -11.03 -6.92 -9.08
N ALA A 98 -10.71 -7.38 -7.88
CA ALA A 98 -10.91 -8.77 -7.47
C ALA A 98 -12.38 -9.21 -7.57
N ILE A 99 -13.32 -8.27 -7.46
CA ILE A 99 -14.77 -8.51 -7.57
C ILE A 99 -15.28 -8.25 -8.98
N VAL A 100 -14.99 -7.07 -9.55
CA VAL A 100 -15.52 -6.66 -10.86
C VAL A 100 -15.13 -7.66 -11.95
N LYS A 101 -13.89 -8.15 -11.90
CA LYS A 101 -13.40 -9.10 -12.90
C LYS A 101 -14.15 -10.44 -12.88
N GLU A 102 -14.71 -10.84 -11.74
CA GLU A 102 -15.48 -12.07 -11.64
C GLU A 102 -16.91 -11.93 -12.10
N ILE A 103 -17.43 -10.69 -12.05
CA ILE A 103 -18.68 -10.32 -12.71
C ILE A 103 -18.46 -10.35 -14.24
N GLU A 104 -17.39 -9.72 -14.73
CA GLU A 104 -17.09 -9.61 -16.17
C GLU A 104 -16.74 -10.95 -16.83
N ASP A 105 -15.96 -11.82 -16.15
CA ASP A 105 -15.56 -13.13 -16.68
C ASP A 105 -16.74 -14.14 -16.73
N GLY A 106 -17.96 -13.76 -16.30
CA GLY A 106 -19.11 -14.66 -16.18
C GLY A 106 -18.90 -15.81 -15.19
N THR A 107 -17.80 -15.77 -14.43
CA THR A 107 -17.40 -16.85 -13.53
C THR A 107 -18.22 -16.87 -12.26
N MET A 108 -18.96 -15.81 -11.96
CA MET A 108 -19.92 -15.79 -10.85
C MET A 108 -21.07 -16.81 -11.06
N GLU A 109 -21.53 -16.99 -12.30
CA GLU A 109 -22.52 -18.02 -12.67
C GLU A 109 -21.92 -19.43 -12.66
N LEU A 110 -20.65 -19.57 -13.06
CA LEU A 110 -19.90 -20.83 -12.91
C LEU A 110 -19.62 -21.17 -11.44
N MET A 111 -19.45 -20.17 -10.57
CA MET A 111 -19.26 -20.34 -9.11
C MET A 111 -20.54 -20.85 -8.41
N LEU A 112 -21.72 -20.66 -9.02
CA LEU A 112 -22.97 -21.30 -8.61
C LEU A 112 -23.07 -22.76 -9.08
N SER A 113 -22.40 -23.11 -10.17
CA SER A 113 -22.43 -24.48 -10.74
C SER A 113 -21.34 -25.42 -10.20
N TYR A 114 -20.27 -24.88 -9.62
CA TYR A 114 -19.17 -25.67 -9.05
C TYR A 114 -19.17 -25.61 -7.50
N PRO A 115 -18.95 -26.72 -6.78
CA PRO A 115 -18.98 -26.76 -5.31
C PRO A 115 -17.65 -26.25 -4.71
N ILE A 116 -17.24 -25.04 -5.08
CA ILE A 116 -16.11 -24.38 -4.45
C ILE A 116 -16.65 -23.65 -3.22
N SER A 117 -16.19 -24.00 -2.01
CA SER A 117 -16.67 -23.33 -0.80
C SER A 117 -16.34 -21.83 -0.87
N ARG A 118 -17.36 -20.98 -0.67
CA ARG A 118 -17.24 -19.50 -0.69
C ARG A 118 -16.08 -19.00 0.18
N LEU A 119 -15.82 -19.68 1.30
CA LEU A 119 -14.69 -19.40 2.20
C LEU A 119 -13.32 -19.62 1.55
N LYS A 120 -13.14 -20.69 0.76
CA LYS A 120 -11.86 -20.98 0.09
C LYS A 120 -11.51 -19.90 -0.92
N PHE A 121 -12.52 -19.41 -1.62
CA PHE A 121 -12.38 -18.36 -2.61
C PHE A 121 -11.96 -17.02 -1.97
N ILE A 122 -12.71 -16.55 -0.97
CA ILE A 122 -12.40 -15.32 -0.22
C ILE A 122 -11.00 -15.40 0.40
N PHE A 123 -10.67 -16.53 1.03
CA PHE A 123 -9.36 -16.72 1.66
C PHE A 123 -8.21 -16.65 0.63
N THR A 124 -8.40 -17.21 -0.57
CA THR A 124 -7.39 -17.15 -1.63
C THR A 124 -7.16 -15.70 -2.09
N LYS A 125 -8.21 -14.88 -2.19
CA LYS A 125 -8.10 -13.46 -2.57
C LYS A 125 -7.43 -12.61 -1.49
N ILE A 126 -7.78 -12.83 -0.23
CA ILE A 126 -7.13 -12.16 0.91
C ILE A 126 -5.62 -12.49 0.91
N VAL A 127 -5.25 -13.78 0.80
CA VAL A 127 -3.85 -14.19 0.74
C VAL A 127 -3.13 -13.59 -0.47
N SER A 128 -3.79 -13.53 -1.64
CA SER A 128 -3.22 -12.90 -2.84
C SER A 128 -2.93 -11.40 -2.63
N GLY A 129 -3.87 -10.70 -1.98
CA GLY A 129 -3.72 -9.27 -1.64
C GLY A 129 -2.62 -9.02 -0.62
N ILE A 130 -2.52 -9.86 0.41
CA ILE A 130 -1.42 -9.81 1.40
C ILE A 130 -0.07 -9.98 0.69
N ILE A 131 0.07 -10.98 -0.19
CA ILE A 131 1.29 -11.20 -0.96
C ILE A 131 1.60 -9.97 -1.84
N GLY A 132 0.59 -9.39 -2.49
CA GLY A 132 0.74 -8.17 -3.28
C GLY A 132 1.29 -7.00 -2.46
N ILE A 133 0.74 -6.77 -1.27
CA ILE A 133 1.19 -5.72 -0.34
C ILE A 133 2.62 -5.99 0.13
N ILE A 134 2.96 -7.22 0.50
CA ILE A 134 4.32 -7.58 0.93
C ILE A 134 5.33 -7.29 -0.20
N ILE A 135 5.00 -7.70 -1.43
CA ILE A 135 5.86 -7.46 -2.60
C ILE A 135 6.00 -5.96 -2.85
N LEU A 136 4.89 -5.22 -2.87
CA LEU A 136 4.90 -3.79 -3.14
C LEU A 136 5.72 -3.04 -2.09
N ALA A 137 5.41 -3.27 -0.80
CA ALA A 137 6.12 -2.65 0.32
C ALA A 137 7.61 -3.01 0.29
N GLY A 138 7.95 -4.29 0.12
CA GLY A 138 9.33 -4.75 0.05
C GLY A 138 10.12 -4.14 -1.11
N LEU A 139 9.54 -4.10 -2.31
CA LEU A 139 10.17 -3.49 -3.48
C LEU A 139 10.34 -1.98 -3.31
N SER A 140 9.31 -1.27 -2.83
CA SER A 140 9.41 0.17 -2.58
C SER A 140 10.44 0.52 -1.51
N SER A 141 10.54 -0.28 -0.45
CA SER A 141 11.55 -0.09 0.60
C SER A 141 12.96 -0.36 0.09
N LEU A 142 13.12 -1.36 -0.79
CA LEU A 142 14.40 -1.62 -1.46
C LEU A 142 14.79 -0.47 -2.37
N ILE A 143 13.86 0.05 -3.17
CA ILE A 143 14.12 1.20 -4.04
C ILE A 143 14.49 2.43 -3.21
N LEU A 144 13.77 2.70 -2.11
CA LEU A 144 14.11 3.79 -1.20
C LEU A 144 15.55 3.64 -0.68
N TYR A 145 15.93 2.46 -0.20
CA TYR A 145 17.29 2.20 0.25
C TYR A 145 18.32 2.48 -0.86
N LEU A 146 18.08 1.98 -2.08
CA LEU A 146 18.97 2.23 -3.22
C LEU A 146 19.08 3.72 -3.55
N THR A 147 17.98 4.48 -3.45
CA THR A 147 18.01 5.93 -3.67
C THR A 147 18.80 6.65 -2.59
N THR A 148 18.72 6.23 -1.32
CA THR A 148 19.50 6.87 -0.24
C THR A 148 21.01 6.65 -0.38
N LEU A 149 21.46 5.58 -1.05
CA LEU A 149 22.89 5.37 -1.34
C LEU A 149 23.48 6.40 -2.31
N THR A 150 22.64 7.17 -3.01
CA THR A 150 23.10 8.24 -3.90
C THR A 150 23.48 9.51 -3.14
N ILE A 151 23.14 9.60 -1.86
CA ILE A 151 23.48 10.70 -0.95
C ILE A 151 24.44 10.18 0.13
N GLU A 152 25.38 10.99 0.58
CA GLU A 152 26.40 10.61 1.58
C GLU A 152 25.77 10.19 2.94
N ASP A 153 24.57 10.69 3.24
CA ASP A 153 23.77 10.27 4.39
C ASP A 153 23.03 8.95 4.12
N SER A 154 23.74 7.82 4.28
CA SER A 154 23.11 6.51 4.15
C SER A 154 22.22 6.18 5.36
N ILE A 155 20.96 5.80 5.12
CA ILE A 155 20.06 5.29 6.16
C ILE A 155 20.30 3.79 6.33
N ALA A 156 20.43 3.34 7.58
CA ALA A 156 20.55 1.92 7.87
C ALA A 156 19.33 1.14 7.37
N PHE A 157 19.55 0.12 6.53
CA PHE A 157 18.50 -0.74 5.97
C PHE A 157 17.53 -1.30 7.03
N LYS A 158 18.05 -1.59 8.24
CA LYS A 158 17.26 -2.06 9.38
C LYS A 158 16.14 -1.09 9.79
N LYS A 159 16.37 0.23 9.71
CA LYS A 159 15.37 1.24 10.09
C LYS A 159 14.24 1.30 9.06
N ILE A 160 14.58 1.31 7.78
CA ILE A 160 13.60 1.25 6.67
C ILE A 160 12.75 -0.01 6.78
N LEU A 161 13.38 -1.15 7.09
CA LEU A 161 12.66 -2.41 7.28
C LEU A 161 11.75 -2.38 8.51
N TYR A 162 12.19 -1.78 9.63
CA TYR A 162 11.38 -1.64 10.83
C TYR A 162 10.11 -0.82 10.58
N ILE A 163 10.24 0.31 9.87
CA ILE A 163 9.12 1.15 9.44
C ILE A 163 8.15 0.36 8.55
N GLY A 164 8.68 -0.41 7.59
CA GLY A 164 7.86 -1.21 6.69
C GLY A 164 7.07 -2.29 7.42
N VAL A 165 7.70 -2.95 8.39
CA VAL A 165 7.05 -3.96 9.24
C VAL A 165 6.02 -3.33 10.18
N ALA A 166 6.34 -2.18 10.80
CA ALA A 166 5.42 -1.45 11.65
C ALA A 166 4.15 -1.02 10.88
N SER A 167 4.31 -0.62 9.62
CA SER A 167 3.20 -0.21 8.74
C SER A 167 2.35 -1.39 8.25
N PHE A 168 2.86 -2.63 8.38
CA PHE A 168 2.16 -3.83 7.91
C PHE A 168 0.81 -4.05 8.61
N GLY A 169 0.73 -3.72 9.90
CA GLY A 169 -0.52 -3.79 10.67
C GLY A 169 -1.62 -2.90 10.09
N LEU A 170 -1.25 -1.70 9.65
CA LEU A 170 -2.18 -0.78 8.98
C LEU A 170 -2.66 -1.35 7.65
N PHE A 171 -1.75 -1.83 6.80
CA PHE A 171 -2.14 -2.39 5.50
C PHE A 171 -3.06 -3.60 5.64
N PHE A 172 -2.83 -4.44 6.64
CA PHE A 172 -3.69 -5.59 6.94
C PHE A 172 -5.11 -5.16 7.34
N ALA A 173 -5.22 -4.16 8.23
CA ALA A 173 -6.52 -3.63 8.65
C ALA A 173 -7.31 -3.05 7.47
N PHE A 174 -6.65 -2.23 6.64
CA PHE A 174 -7.29 -1.65 5.46
C PHE A 174 -7.64 -2.68 4.39
N LEU A 175 -6.83 -3.72 4.18
CA LEU A 175 -7.18 -4.82 3.29
C LEU A 175 -8.47 -5.52 3.76
N GLY A 176 -8.58 -5.81 5.06
CA GLY A 176 -9.78 -6.38 5.65
C GLY A 176 -11.02 -5.51 5.46
N ILE A 177 -10.92 -4.21 5.77
CA ILE A 177 -11.99 -3.24 5.57
C ILE A 177 -12.40 -3.19 4.10
N ASN A 178 -11.45 -3.05 3.19
CA ASN A 178 -11.72 -2.98 1.76
C ASN A 178 -12.40 -4.25 1.23
N PHE A 179 -12.03 -5.43 1.71
CA PHE A 179 -12.72 -6.67 1.33
C PHE A 179 -14.15 -6.72 1.87
N ILE A 180 -14.41 -6.25 3.10
CA ILE A 180 -15.77 -6.16 3.66
C ILE A 180 -16.62 -5.20 2.83
N PHE A 181 -16.11 -4.00 2.55
CA PHE A 181 -16.79 -3.03 1.70
C PHE A 181 -17.03 -3.60 0.30
N SER A 182 -16.01 -4.16 -0.33
CA SER A 182 -16.14 -4.77 -1.65
C SER A 182 -17.22 -5.87 -1.62
N ALA A 183 -17.24 -6.73 -0.61
CA ALA A 183 -18.26 -7.78 -0.45
C ALA A 183 -19.69 -7.25 -0.21
N ILE A 184 -19.85 -6.18 0.59
CA ILE A 184 -21.15 -5.54 0.83
C ILE A 184 -21.68 -4.92 -0.46
N PHE A 185 -20.81 -4.26 -1.23
CA PHE A 185 -21.18 -3.59 -2.47
C PHE A 185 -21.19 -4.54 -3.69
N SER A 186 -20.72 -5.79 -3.56
CA SER A 186 -20.62 -6.75 -4.67
C SER A 186 -21.89 -7.52 -4.98
N GLU A 187 -22.96 -7.41 -4.21
CA GLU A 187 -24.23 -8.09 -4.51
C GLU A 187 -25.41 -7.10 -4.62
N ARG A 188 -26.11 -7.10 -5.78
CA ARG A 188 -27.55 -6.78 -5.93
C ARG A 188 -28.07 -5.32 -5.98
N SER A 189 -27.33 -4.30 -6.43
CA SER A 189 -27.98 -2.96 -6.57
C SER A 189 -28.75 -2.73 -7.89
N LYS A 190 -28.62 -3.55 -8.95
CA LYS A 190 -29.29 -3.24 -10.24
C LYS A 190 -30.07 -4.35 -10.96
N ALA A 191 -30.00 -5.62 -10.54
CA ALA A 191 -30.61 -6.71 -11.33
C ALA A 191 -31.92 -7.29 -10.77
N ASN A 192 -32.22 -7.14 -9.47
CA ASN A 192 -33.48 -7.67 -8.90
C ASN A 192 -34.60 -6.64 -8.71
N PHE A 193 -34.33 -5.34 -8.86
CA PHE A 193 -35.35 -4.30 -8.68
C PHE A 193 -36.05 -3.90 -9.99
N THR A 194 -35.54 -4.33 -11.14
CA THR A 194 -36.11 -4.06 -12.48
C THR A 194 -36.86 -5.24 -13.09
N LEU A 195 -36.89 -6.40 -12.44
CA LEU A 195 -37.68 -7.57 -12.89
C LEU A 195 -38.99 -7.77 -12.11
N ILE A 196 -39.34 -6.83 -11.21
CA ILE A 196 -40.62 -6.80 -10.48
C ILE A 196 -41.28 -5.41 -10.61
N GLY A 197 -41.07 -4.73 -11.75
CA GLY A 197 -41.67 -3.43 -12.07
C GLY A 197 -42.29 -3.45 -13.45
#